data_AF-A0A1V5C625-F1
#
_entry.id   AF-A0A1V5C625-F1
#
_cell.length_a   1.000
_cell.length_b   1.000
_cell.length_c   1.000
_cell.angle_alpha   90.00
_cell.angle_beta   90.00
_cell.angle_gamma   90.00
#
_symmetry.space_group_name_H-M   'P 1'
#
loop_
_entity.id
_entity.type
_entity.pdbx_description
1 polymer ?
#
loop_
_entity_poly.entity_id
_entity_poly.type
_entity_poly.pdbx_seq_one_letter_code
_entity_poly.pdbx_strand_id
1 'polypeptide(L)'
;MFREDLHEEIHEAIEDEIEQDQYLVFSVESQEFGIQAMRIQEITFLSGVTRVPNAPPHIEGIMNLRGKLVSVKNPEKASRRYGSIHWNRSPRC
;
A
#
# COMPACT_ATOMS: atom_id res chain seq x y z
N MET A 1 -15.76 29.07 36.37
CA MET A 1 -15.63 27.63 36.70
C MET A 1 -16.80 26.93 36.03
N PHE A 2 -16.63 25.78 35.37
CA PHE A 2 -17.66 24.99 34.65
C PHE A 2 -17.89 25.25 33.14
N ARG A 3 -16.85 25.59 32.36
CA ARG A 3 -16.96 25.59 30.87
C ARG A 3 -15.73 25.05 30.13
N GLU A 4 -14.68 24.66 30.84
CA GLU A 4 -13.46 24.09 30.25
C GLU A 4 -13.47 22.55 30.31
N ASP A 5 -14.23 21.96 31.24
CA ASP A 5 -14.32 20.50 31.45
C ASP A 5 -15.01 19.75 30.28
N LEU A 6 -15.81 20.44 29.46
CA LEU A 6 -16.54 19.84 28.33
C LEU A 6 -15.68 19.61 27.09
N HIS A 7 -14.51 20.27 26.99
CA HIS A 7 -13.64 20.14 25.83
C HIS A 7 -12.72 18.91 25.90
N GLU A 8 -12.40 18.46 27.12
CA GLU A 8 -11.56 17.29 27.36
C GLU A 8 -12.35 15.97 27.18
N GLU A 9 -13.60 15.89 27.67
CA GLU A 9 -14.48 14.71 27.47
C GLU A 9 -14.78 14.42 25.99
N ILE A 10 -14.85 15.46 25.15
CA ILE A 10 -15.09 15.30 23.71
C ILE A 10 -13.85 14.79 22.98
N HIS A 11 -12.64 15.15 23.41
CA HIS A 11 -11.40 14.64 22.79
C HIS A 11 -11.20 13.16 23.10
N GLU A 12 -11.39 12.76 24.36
CA GLU A 12 -11.15 11.38 24.81
C GLU A 12 -12.17 10.40 24.17
N ALA A 13 -13.43 10.81 23.98
CA ALA A 13 -14.45 9.96 23.34
C ALA A 13 -14.33 9.87 21.80
N ILE A 14 -13.70 10.86 21.14
CA ILE A 14 -13.53 10.86 19.68
C ILE A 14 -12.30 10.04 19.26
N GLU A 15 -11.27 9.94 20.10
CA GLU A 15 -10.04 9.18 19.78
C GLU A 15 -10.28 7.67 19.66
N ASP A 16 -11.24 7.11 20.42
CA ASP A 16 -11.56 5.68 20.40
C ASP A 16 -12.38 5.23 19.17
N GLU A 17 -13.00 6.15 18.41
CA GLU A 17 -13.92 5.82 17.30
C GLU A 17 -13.34 6.06 15.90
N ILE A 18 -12.16 6.69 15.79
CA ILE A 18 -11.47 6.87 14.50
C ILE A 18 -10.40 5.78 14.35
N GLU A 19 -10.80 4.63 13.80
CA GLU A 19 -9.85 3.62 13.32
C GLU A 19 -9.05 4.21 12.14
N GLN A 20 -7.89 4.82 12.45
CA GLN A 20 -7.04 5.43 11.43
C GLN A 20 -6.33 4.35 10.62
N ASP A 21 -6.90 3.99 9.48
CA ASP A 21 -6.23 3.14 8.50
C ASP A 21 -4.91 3.79 8.03
N GLN A 22 -3.79 3.13 8.31
CA GLN A 22 -2.47 3.57 7.87
C GLN A 22 -2.17 3.03 6.46
N TYR A 23 -1.53 3.85 5.63
CA TYR A 23 -1.14 3.49 4.27
C TYR A 23 0.31 3.88 3.98
N LEU A 24 1.04 3.03 3.25
CA LEU A 24 2.26 3.41 2.55
C LEU A 24 1.89 4.03 1.21
N VAL A 25 2.25 5.29 1.01
CA VAL A 25 2.06 6.01 -0.25
C VAL A 25 3.37 6.09 -1.00
N PHE A 26 3.35 5.77 -2.28
CA PHE A 26 4.52 5.86 -3.16
C PHE A 26 4.08 6.16 -4.60
N SER A 27 5.01 6.68 -5.39
CA SER A 27 4.77 7.01 -6.80
C SER A 27 5.49 6.03 -7.71
N VAL A 28 4.83 5.66 -8.81
CA VAL A 28 5.44 4.95 -9.93
C VAL A 28 5.14 5.77 -11.18
N GLU A 29 6.19 6.25 -11.83
CA GLU A 29 6.08 7.26 -12.89
C GLU A 29 5.24 8.47 -12.44
N SER A 30 4.14 8.77 -13.13
CA SER A 30 3.23 9.89 -12.80
C SER A 30 1.99 9.46 -12.01
N GLN A 31 1.96 8.25 -11.45
CA GLN A 31 0.81 7.72 -10.71
C GLN A 31 1.15 7.45 -9.25
N GLU A 32 0.25 7.87 -8.35
CA GLU A 32 0.33 7.61 -6.92
C GLU A 32 -0.39 6.30 -6.55
N PHE A 33 0.22 5.54 -5.64
CA PHE A 33 -0.27 4.27 -5.14
C PHE A 33 -0.28 4.29 -3.61
N GLY A 34 -1.29 3.62 -3.01
CA GLY A 34 -1.42 3.50 -1.56
C GLY A 34 -1.69 2.04 -1.16
N ILE A 35 -0.80 1.45 -0.36
CA ILE A 35 -0.98 0.10 0.18
C ILE A 35 -1.27 0.21 1.68
N GLN A 36 -2.34 -0.43 2.16
CA GLN A 36 -2.63 -0.48 3.60
C GLN A 36 -1.43 -1.05 4.34
N ALA A 37 -0.93 -0.31 5.34
CA ALA A 37 0.31 -0.62 6.06
C ALA A 37 0.27 -2.02 6.68
N MET A 38 -0.90 -2.43 7.18
CA MET A 38 -1.16 -3.77 7.74
C MET A 38 -0.95 -4.93 6.75
N ARG A 39 -0.93 -4.67 5.43
CA ARG A 39 -0.70 -5.68 4.38
C ARG A 39 0.77 -5.77 3.96
N ILE A 40 1.62 -4.86 4.43
CA ILE A 40 3.03 -4.78 4.03
C ILE A 40 3.83 -5.71 4.93
N GLN A 41 4.51 -6.68 4.31
CA GLN A 41 5.38 -7.59 5.04
C GLN A 41 6.78 -7.00 5.25
N GLU A 42 7.33 -6.38 4.20
CA GLU A 42 8.64 -5.74 4.24
C GLU A 42 8.82 -4.78 3.05
N ILE A 43 9.76 -3.84 3.19
CA ILE A 43 10.23 -2.97 2.12
C ILE A 43 11.70 -3.34 1.87
N THR A 44 12.01 -3.73 0.65
CA THR A 44 13.37 -4.16 0.26
C THR A 44 13.71 -3.67 -1.13
N PHE A 45 15.00 -3.59 -1.42
CA PHE A 45 15.48 -3.38 -2.77
C PHE A 45 15.34 -4.65 -3.60
N LEU A 46 15.04 -4.48 -4.89
CA LEU A 46 15.05 -5.56 -5.85
C LEU A 46 16.48 -6.06 -6.02
N SER A 47 16.68 -7.38 -5.87
CA SER A 47 17.97 -8.02 -6.10
C SER A 47 17.76 -9.38 -6.76
N GLY A 48 18.60 -9.69 -7.76
CA GLY A 48 18.64 -11.01 -8.39
C GLY A 48 17.33 -11.50 -9.01
N VAL A 49 16.60 -10.63 -9.72
CA VAL A 49 15.34 -11.01 -10.39
C VAL A 49 15.65 -11.95 -11.57
N THR A 50 15.13 -13.17 -11.50
CA THR A 50 15.21 -14.17 -12.56
C THR A 50 13.96 -14.11 -13.42
N ARG A 51 14.13 -13.86 -14.73
CA ARG A 51 13.01 -13.82 -15.68
C ARG A 51 12.37 -15.19 -15.82
N VAL A 52 11.04 -15.22 -15.81
CA VAL A 52 10.23 -16.43 -16.01
C VAL A 52 9.81 -16.51 -17.49
N PRO A 53 10.14 -17.60 -18.21
CA PRO A 53 9.69 -17.78 -19.59
C PRO A 53 8.17 -17.77 -19.71
N ASN A 54 7.65 -17.14 -20.77
CA ASN A 54 6.21 -17.04 -21.06
C ASN A 54 5.35 -16.37 -19.96
N ALA A 55 5.97 -15.65 -19.02
CA ALA A 55 5.23 -14.93 -18.00
C ALA A 55 4.46 -13.75 -18.61
N PRO A 56 3.28 -13.40 -18.06
CA PRO A 56 2.58 -12.19 -18.44
C PRO A 56 3.46 -10.93 -18.29
N PRO A 57 3.24 -9.88 -19.10
CA PRO A 57 4.11 -8.69 -19.12
C PRO A 57 4.17 -7.92 -17.80
N HIS A 58 3.19 -8.10 -16.90
CA HIS A 58 3.18 -7.49 -15.58
C HIS A 58 4.02 -8.25 -14.54
N ILE A 59 4.56 -9.41 -14.89
CA ILE A 59 5.49 -10.19 -14.07
C ILE A 59 6.90 -9.94 -14.60
N GLU A 60 7.74 -9.26 -13.82
CA GLU A 60 9.15 -9.03 -14.17
C GLU A 60 9.98 -10.31 -13.97
N GLY A 61 9.54 -11.18 -13.05
CA GLY A 61 10.18 -12.46 -12.80
C GLY A 61 9.93 -12.97 -11.39
N ILE A 62 10.87 -13.75 -10.89
CA ILE A 62 10.92 -14.24 -9.51
C ILE A 62 12.23 -13.83 -8.85
N MET A 63 12.22 -13.64 -7.54
CA MET A 63 13.44 -13.42 -6.77
C MET A 63 13.45 -14.30 -5.52
N ASN A 64 14.64 -14.55 -5.00
CA ASN A 64 14.80 -15.19 -3.71
C ASN A 64 14.80 -14.13 -2.61
N LEU A 65 13.82 -14.21 -1.73
CA LEU A 65 13.70 -13.37 -0.56
C LEU A 65 13.89 -14.21 0.70
N ARG A 66 15.12 -14.17 1.25
CA ARG A 66 15.53 -14.90 2.46
C ARG A 66 15.15 -16.40 2.44
N GLY A 67 15.36 -17.05 1.30
CA GLY A 67 15.04 -18.46 1.08
C GLY A 67 13.64 -18.72 0.52
N LYS A 68 12.81 -17.69 0.34
CA LYS A 68 11.46 -17.80 -0.23
C LYS A 68 11.45 -17.29 -1.68
N LEU A 69 10.92 -18.09 -2.60
CA LEU A 69 10.69 -17.63 -3.98
C LEU A 69 9.45 -16.75 -4.02
N VAL A 70 9.63 -15.49 -4.42
CA VAL A 70 8.55 -14.50 -4.53
C VAL A 70 8.49 -13.95 -5.96
N SER A 71 7.27 -13.70 -6.47
CA SER A 71 7.07 -13.09 -7.78
C SER A 71 7.23 -11.57 -7.71
N VAL A 72 8.00 -10.99 -8.62
CA VAL A 72 8.13 -9.54 -8.77
C VAL A 72 7.13 -9.07 -9.82
N LYS A 73 6.21 -8.19 -9.40
CA LYS A 73 5.18 -7.61 -10.27
C LYS A 73 5.49 -6.14 -10.54
N ASN A 74 5.29 -5.71 -11.78
CA ASN A 74 5.37 -4.30 -12.14
C ASN A 74 3.98 -3.65 -11.98
N PRO A 75 3.80 -2.69 -11.05
CA PRO A 75 2.50 -2.08 -10.76
C PRO A 75 1.94 -1.26 -11.93
N GLU A 76 2.77 -0.57 -12.72
CA GLU A 76 2.36 0.20 -13.90
C GLU A 76 1.78 -0.73 -14.99
N LYS A 77 2.44 -1.87 -15.23
CA LYS A 77 1.96 -2.86 -16.22
C LYS A 77 0.74 -3.64 -15.72
N ALA A 78 0.63 -3.85 -14.41
CA ALA A 78 -0.50 -4.54 -13.79
C ALA A 78 -1.78 -3.70 -13.82
N SER A 79 -1.69 -2.39 -13.55
CA SER A 79 -2.84 -1.49 -13.52
C SER A 79 -3.51 -1.33 -14.88
N ARG A 80 -2.75 -1.35 -15.99
CA ARG A 80 -3.29 -1.24 -17.36
C ARG A 80 -4.29 -2.34 -17.76
N ARG A 81 -4.25 -3.52 -17.14
CA ARG A 81 -5.09 -4.68 -17.54
C ARG A 81 -6.25 -4.97 -16.58
N TYR A 82 -6.10 -4.65 -15.30
CA TYR A 82 -7.17 -4.77 -14.32
C TYR A 82 -7.70 -3.38 -14.03
N GLY A 83 -8.56 -2.88 -14.94
CA GLY A 83 -9.41 -1.73 -14.63
C GLY A 83 -10.07 -1.99 -13.28
N SER A 84 -9.72 -1.15 -12.31
CA SER A 84 -10.16 -1.26 -10.92
C SER A 84 -9.86 -2.61 -10.25
N ILE A 85 -8.58 -2.92 -9.98
CA ILE A 85 -8.29 -3.32 -8.60
C ILE A 85 -8.81 -2.14 -7.76
N HIS A 86 -9.70 -2.38 -6.81
CA HIS A 86 -10.19 -1.34 -5.90
C HIS A 86 -9.02 -0.81 -5.05
N TRP A 87 -8.15 0.00 -5.66
CA TRP A 87 -7.24 0.89 -4.99
C TRP A 87 -8.13 1.99 -4.45
N ASN A 88 -8.33 1.97 -3.13
CA ASN A 88 -9.13 2.97 -2.45
C ASN A 88 -8.65 4.33 -2.93
N ARG A 89 -9.52 5.05 -3.65
CA ARG A 89 -9.22 6.35 -4.22
C ARG A 89 -8.69 7.20 -3.08
N SER A 90 -7.48 7.73 -3.22
CA SER A 90 -7.04 8.85 -2.39
C SER A 90 -8.16 9.91 -2.45
N PRO A 91 -8.83 10.23 -1.34
CA PRO A 91 -9.83 11.27 -1.33
C PRO A 91 -9.06 12.59 -1.23
N ARG A 92 -8.83 13.22 -2.40
CA ARG A 92 -8.27 14.57 -2.54
C ARG A 92 -6.75 14.65 -2.43
N CYS A 93 -6.11 14.74 -3.59
CA CYS A 93 -5.44 15.99 -3.95
C CYS A 93 -6.40 16.76 -4.87
#